data_AF-F8NQM9-F1
#
_entry.id   AF-F8NQM9-F1
#
_cell.length_a   1.000
_cell.length_b   1.000
_cell.length_c   1.000
_cell.angle_alpha   90.00
_cell.angle_beta   90.00
_cell.angle_gamma   90.00
#
_symmetry.space_group_name_H-M   'P 1'
#
loop_
_entity.id
_entity.type
_entity.pdbx_description
1 polymer ?
#
loop_
_entity_poly.entity_id
_entity_poly.type
_entity_poly.pdbx_seq_one_letter_code
_entity_poly.pdbx_strand_id
1 'polypeptide(L)' 'TLMGKARSMRLACQAPPNLWDEFIMTANYLTIQTTTHSLMHTTLYELWFVHKPDISHLQVNGSWAFVLIQN' A
#
# COMPACT_ATOMS: atom_id res chain seq x y z
N THR A 1 10.81 6.85 4.20
CA THR A 1 10.91 5.69 5.12
C THR A 1 9.57 4.96 5.18
N LEU A 2 9.56 3.67 5.53
CA LEU A 2 8.33 2.86 5.62
C LEU A 2 7.30 3.46 6.58
N MET A 3 7.74 3.82 7.78
CA MET A 3 6.92 4.48 8.79
C MET A 3 6.32 5.82 8.32
N GLY A 4 7.08 6.58 7.53
CA GLY A 4 6.59 7.83 6.94
C GLY A 4 5.41 7.59 6.01
N LYS A 5 5.53 6.60 5.10
CA LYS A 5 4.45 6.22 4.18
C LYS A 5 3.20 5.77 4.95
N ALA A 6 3.36 4.86 5.91
CA ALA A 6 2.24 4.37 6.73
C ALA A 6 1.53 5.50 7.48
N ARG A 7 2.30 6.40 8.11
CA ARG A 7 1.76 7.58 8.81
C ARG A 7 0.99 8.49 7.86
N SER A 8 1.56 8.79 6.69
CA SER A 8 0.93 9.66 5.69
C SER A 8 -0.39 9.09 5.19
N MET A 9 -0.43 7.79 4.83
CA MET A 9 -1.67 7.14 4.38
C MET A 9 -2.75 7.13 5.46
N ARG A 10 -2.38 6.79 6.71
CA ARG A 10 -3.33 6.78 7.83
C ARG A 10 -3.93 8.17 8.08
N LEU A 11 -3.08 9.21 8.08
CA LEU A 11 -3.53 10.59 8.28
C LEU A 11 -4.40 11.08 7.12
N ALA A 12 -4.08 10.72 5.88
CA ALA A 12 -4.86 11.09 4.70
C ALA A 12 -6.29 10.53 4.75
N CYS A 13 -6.46 9.30 5.25
CA CYS A 13 -7.75 8.64 5.36
C CYS A 13 -8.43 8.83 6.73
N GLN A 14 -7.84 9.65 7.61
CA GLN A 14 -8.32 9.88 8.99
C GLN A 14 -8.57 8.59 9.79
N ALA A 15 -7.79 7.55 9.51
CA ALA A 15 -8.01 6.25 10.10
C ALA A 15 -7.51 6.19 11.56
N PRO A 16 -8.22 5.44 12.42
CA PRO A 16 -7.87 5.33 13.84
C PRO A 16 -6.49 4.67 14.05
N PRO A 17 -5.80 4.96 15.17
CA PRO A 17 -4.45 4.45 15.42
C PRO A 17 -4.33 2.93 15.53
N ASN A 18 -5.43 2.23 15.82
CA ASN A 18 -5.47 0.77 15.93
C ASN A 18 -5.32 0.04 14.58
N LEU A 19 -5.50 0.72 13.45
CA LEU A 19 -5.30 0.16 12.10
C LEU A 19 -3.87 0.37 11.56
N TRP A 20 -2.92 0.67 12.43
CA TRP A 20 -1.55 1.05 12.06
C TRP A 20 -0.80 -0.07 11.31
N ASP A 21 -1.03 -1.31 11.73
CA ASP A 21 -0.53 -2.54 11.11
C ASP A 21 -0.91 -2.63 9.63
N GLU A 22 -2.17 -2.37 9.29
CA GLU A 22 -2.66 -2.39 7.91
C GLU A 22 -1.93 -1.38 7.01
N PHE A 23 -1.71 -0.17 7.52
CA PHE A 23 -0.97 0.86 6.79
C PHE A 23 0.52 0.55 6.66
N ILE A 24 1.13 -0.12 7.64
CA ILE A 24 2.52 -0.60 7.51
C ILE A 24 2.61 -1.69 6.44
N MET A 25 1.69 -2.66 6.45
CA MET A 25 1.66 -3.73 5.45
C MET A 25 1.49 -3.16 4.05
N THR A 26 0.52 -2.25 3.88
CA THR A 26 0.31 -1.54 2.61
C THR A 26 1.56 -0.76 2.19
N ALA A 27 2.20 -0.04 3.12
CA ALA A 27 3.42 0.72 2.82
C ALA A 27 4.57 -0.16 2.37
N ASN A 28 4.71 -1.35 2.95
CA ASN A 28 5.75 -2.32 2.60
C ASN A 28 5.49 -2.88 1.21
N TYR A 29 4.25 -3.31 0.97
CA TYR A 29 3.81 -3.80 -0.32
C TYR A 29 4.06 -2.79 -1.44
N LEU A 30 3.59 -1.55 -1.27
CA LEU A 30 3.83 -0.47 -2.23
C LEU A 30 5.31 -0.16 -2.44
N THR A 31 6.16 -0.36 -1.43
CA THR A 31 7.61 -0.11 -1.57
C THR A 31 8.28 -1.12 -2.50
N ILE A 32 7.79 -2.35 -2.55
CA ILE A 32 8.30 -3.37 -3.48
C ILE A 32 7.78 -3.11 -4.90
N GLN A 33 6.54 -2.64 -5.02
CA GLN A 33 5.86 -2.38 -6.30
C GLN A 33 6.17 -1.02 -6.94
N THR A 34 6.73 -0.06 -6.20
CA THR A 34 7.02 1.29 -6.71
C THR A 34 8.52 1.44 -6.98
N THR A 35 8.88 2.25 -7.97
CA THR A 35 10.28 2.64 -8.18
C THR A 35 10.79 3.49 -7.01
N THR A 36 12.00 3.21 -6.58
CA THR A 36 12.72 4.05 -5.61
C THR A 36 13.74 4.90 -6.34
N HIS A 37 14.16 6.02 -5.74
CA HIS A 37 15.19 6.89 -6.34
C HIS A 37 16.48 6.13 -6.70
N SER A 38 16.82 5.08 -5.95
CA SER A 38 17.96 4.20 -6.24
C SER A 38 17.78 3.30 -7.46
N LEU A 39 16.55 3.10 -7.93
CA LEU A 39 16.20 2.11 -8.95
C LEU A 39 15.62 2.73 -10.24
N MET A 40 15.58 4.07 -10.33
CA MET A 40 15.17 4.92 -11.46
C MET A 40 13.99 4.41 -12.31
N HIS A 41 14.19 3.37 -13.13
CA HIS A 41 13.24 2.87 -14.13
C HIS A 41 12.70 1.46 -13.84
N THR A 42 13.10 0.83 -12.73
CA THR A 42 12.70 -0.54 -12.40
C THR A 42 12.19 -0.62 -10.96
N THR A 43 11.21 -1.48 -10.73
CA THR A 43 10.68 -1.76 -9.38
C THR A 43 11.49 -2.88 -8.73
N LEU A 44 11.51 -2.94 -7.39
CA LEU A 44 12.11 -4.08 -6.68
C LEU A 44 11.43 -5.40 -7.10
N TYR A 45 10.12 -5.35 -7.34
CA TYR A 45 9.36 -6.48 -7.85
C TYR A 45 9.86 -6.96 -9.21
N GLU A 46 10.04 -6.06 -10.18
CA GLU A 46 10.57 -6.40 -11.50
C GLU A 46 11.97 -7.01 -11.43
N LEU A 47 12.82 -6.53 -10.51
CA LEU A 47 14.15 -7.13 -10.29
C LEU A 47 14.08 -8.56 -9.76
N TRP A 48 13.08 -8.85 -8.92
CA TRP A 48 12.96 -10.18 -8.29
C TRP A 48 12.23 -11.20 -9.17
N PHE A 49 11.19 -10.76 -9.87
CA PHE A 49 10.26 -11.64 -10.58
C PHE A 49 10.37 -11.52 -12.10
N VAL A 50 11.21 -10.61 -12.62
CA VAL A 50 11.50 -10.44 -14.05
C VAL A 50 10.25 -10.15 -14.90
N HIS A 51 9.20 -9.61 -14.27
CA HIS A 51 8.02 -9.09 -14.95
C HIS A 51 7.43 -7.91 -14.18
N LYS A 52 6.59 -7.12 -14.86
CA LYS A 52 5.91 -5.97 -14.25
C LYS A 52 4.93 -6.43 -13.17
N PRO A 53 4.78 -5.67 -12.08
CA PRO A 53 3.78 -5.99 -11.07
C PRO A 53 2.36 -5.76 -11.60
N ASP A 54 1.48 -6.70 -11.32
CA ASP A 54 0.04 -6.46 -11.45
C ASP A 54 -0.46 -5.68 -10.23
N ILE A 55 -1.07 -4.53 -10.47
CA ILE A 55 -1.63 -3.63 -9.45
C ILE A 55 -3.16 -3.49 -9.56
N SER A 56 -3.82 -4.30 -10.39
CA SER A 56 -5.28 -4.23 -10.60
C SER A 56 -6.10 -4.53 -9.34
N HIS A 57 -5.51 -5.20 -8.35
CA HIS A 57 -6.15 -5.49 -7.06
C HIS A 57 -5.99 -4.35 -6.03
N LEU A 58 -5.20 -3.31 -6.32
CA LEU A 58 -4.96 -2.22 -5.38
C LEU A 58 -6.24 -1.37 -5.22
N GLN A 59 -6.60 -1.07 -3.98
CA GLN A 59 -7.77 -0.25 -3.66
C GLN A 59 -7.36 1.06 -2.98
N VAL A 60 -8.23 2.07 -3.07
CA VAL A 60 -8.02 3.35 -2.40
C VAL A 60 -8.21 3.17 -0.89
N ASN A 61 -7.16 3.43 -0.12
CA ASN A 61 -7.26 3.46 1.34
C ASN A 61 -8.32 4.50 1.78
N GLY A 62 -9.16 4.13 2.74
CA GLY A 62 -10.24 5.00 3.23
C GLY A 62 -11.52 4.96 2.40
N SER A 63 -11.66 4.03 1.46
CA SER A 63 -12.93 3.76 0.78
C SER A 63 -14.02 3.37 1.79
N TRP A 64 -15.26 3.73 1.46
CA TRP A 64 -16.42 3.36 2.27
C TRP A 64 -16.67 1.86 2.11
N ALA A 65 -16.75 1.15 3.24
CA ALA A 65 -17.09 -0.26 3.29
C ALA A 65 -18.47 -0.42 3.93
N PHE A 66 -19.32 -1.24 3.31
CA PHE A 66 -20.65 -1.56 3.82
C PHE A 66 -20.67 -3.01 4.29
N VAL A 67 -21.21 -3.27 5.48
CA VAL A 67 -21.37 -4.63 6.00
C VAL A 67 -22.63 -5.24 5.39
N LEU A 68 -22.51 -6.42 4.78
CA LEU A 68 -23.65 -7.20 4.32
C LEU A 68 -24.34 -7.83 5.54
N ILE A 69 -25.55 -7.38 5.86
CA ILE A 69 -26.39 -7.98 6.89
C ILE A 69 -27.20 -9.09 6.22
N GLN A 70 -26.84 -10.34 6.46
CA GLN A 70 -27.63 -11.50 6.03
C GLN A 70 -28.80 -11.69 7.00
N ASN A 71 -30.01 -11.78 6.44
CA ASN A 71 -31.27 -11.96 7.15
C ASN A 71 -31.58 -13.45 7.31
#